data_AF-A0A2V1NGI1-F1
#
_entry.id   AF-A0A2V1NGI1-F1
#
_cell.length_a   1.000
_cell.length_b   1.000
_cell.length_c   1.000
_cell.angle_alpha   90.00
_cell.angle_beta   90.00
_cell.angle_gamma   90.00
#
_symmetry.space_group_name_H-M   'P 1'
#
loop_
_entity.id
_entity.type
_entity.pdbx_description
1 polymer ?
#
loop_
_entity_poly.entity_id
_entity_poly.type
_entity_poly.pdbx_seq_one_letter_code
_entity_poly.pdbx_strand_id
1 'polypeptide(L)'
;MHGTTQGNSTENGAGNAAQPPRFPALRRRPRLLTLLATALTLTGGALLFLPGESAPVRRAPAPAPGALAHAAVTTGMAAALPDLTALIGEREAFVRRHPGDAPAWAVLGAAYVERGRRTAEVTVYYPKAEHALRASLHASRTPDALTGLAALAGARRDFRGAREWGEAAVKAAPKRWTAYGPLIDAYTGLGDYQKARATLEKLMELHSGPAVQAKASAVYRDRGWREDAAAVLYDASAKANSPAEQAALLEQAGQLSWERGDFPDALRHFQEAVRLDPDQRAAQAGQGRTLAALGRTAEAVAAYRSALAGQPLPEYALELGELYESLGLAEQAHAEYELMRARIRQDSAAGVGNELLLGRFEADHGDPEAAVTRLRAEWRRQPGIAVADALGWALHRAGQHKKALWYASVATDGTKGGGVRSAAYAFHRGAIERELGKHGPARRHLQDALRINPGFSPLWAPRARAALRALGEPPAVPVPKSRQR
;
A
#
# COMPACT_ATOMS: atom_id res chain seq x y z
N MET A 1 -24.77 -62.34 -20.19
CA MET A 1 -25.31 -61.81 -18.93
C MET A 1 -25.15 -60.29 -18.95
N HIS A 2 -26.23 -59.59 -18.61
CA HIS A 2 -26.50 -58.14 -18.43
C HIS A 2 -25.33 -57.15 -18.46
N GLY A 3 -25.42 -55.92 -18.97
CA GLY A 3 -26.55 -55.08 -19.37
C GLY A 3 -26.04 -53.64 -19.56
N THR A 4 -26.66 -52.92 -20.49
CA THR A 4 -26.46 -51.51 -20.88
C THR A 4 -26.68 -50.49 -19.75
N THR A 5 -25.96 -49.35 -19.75
CA THR A 5 -26.57 -47.99 -19.76
C THR A 5 -25.53 -46.86 -19.91
N GLN A 6 -25.94 -45.85 -20.67
CA GLN A 6 -25.34 -44.53 -20.85
C GLN A 6 -25.45 -43.68 -19.58
N GLY A 7 -24.54 -42.71 -19.41
CA GLY A 7 -24.64 -41.64 -18.41
C GLY A 7 -23.78 -40.45 -18.80
N ASN A 8 -24.37 -39.52 -19.53
CA ASN A 8 -23.83 -38.24 -19.95
C ASN A 8 -23.62 -37.33 -18.71
N SER A 9 -22.48 -36.67 -18.56
CA SER A 9 -22.30 -35.61 -17.55
C SER A 9 -21.24 -34.61 -18.00
N THR A 10 -21.71 -33.58 -18.69
CA THR A 10 -21.07 -32.28 -18.82
C THR A 10 -21.15 -31.56 -17.47
N GLU A 11 -20.04 -31.46 -16.74
CA GLU A 11 -19.94 -30.51 -15.62
C GLU A 11 -19.18 -29.26 -16.07
N ASN A 12 -19.96 -28.19 -16.24
CA ASN A 12 -19.50 -26.81 -16.26
C ASN A 12 -18.80 -26.48 -14.94
N GLY A 13 -17.47 -26.46 -14.96
CA GLY A 13 -16.66 -25.87 -13.89
C GLY A 13 -16.76 -24.35 -13.89
N ALA A 14 -17.90 -23.81 -13.44
CA ALA A 14 -18.00 -22.42 -13.03
C ALA A 14 -17.24 -22.27 -11.71
N GLY A 15 -15.99 -21.81 -11.81
CA GLY A 15 -15.16 -21.47 -10.66
C GLY A 15 -15.89 -20.46 -9.77
N ASN A 16 -16.21 -20.90 -8.55
CA ASN A 16 -16.83 -20.09 -7.52
C ASN A 16 -15.81 -19.02 -7.04
N ALA A 17 -15.79 -17.87 -7.72
CA ALA A 17 -15.05 -16.71 -7.25
C ALA A 17 -15.67 -16.28 -5.91
N ALA A 18 -14.90 -16.40 -4.84
CA ALA A 18 -15.32 -16.00 -3.50
C ALA A 18 -15.79 -14.53 -3.53
N GLN A 19 -17.10 -14.33 -3.30
CA GLN A 19 -17.69 -13.01 -3.16
C GLN A 19 -17.04 -12.26 -1.98
N PRO A 20 -16.90 -10.93 -2.05
CA PRO A 20 -16.42 -10.15 -0.92
C PRO A 20 -17.35 -10.39 0.30
N PRO A 21 -16.82 -10.38 1.54
CA PRO A 21 -17.68 -10.43 2.72
C PRO A 21 -18.64 -9.24 2.67
N ARG A 22 -19.94 -9.51 2.57
CA ARG A 22 -20.97 -8.47 2.68
C ARG A 22 -20.91 -7.93 4.11
N PHE A 23 -20.55 -6.67 4.26
CA PHE A 23 -20.71 -5.98 5.54
C PHE A 23 -22.19 -6.00 5.94
N PRO A 24 -22.52 -6.27 7.21
CA PRO A 24 -23.88 -6.06 7.67
C PRO A 24 -24.21 -4.58 7.50
N ALA A 25 -25.18 -4.28 6.64
CA ALA A 25 -25.79 -2.97 6.63
C ALA A 25 -26.20 -2.64 8.07
N LEU A 26 -25.75 -1.49 8.58
CA LEU A 26 -26.20 -0.95 9.86
C LEU A 26 -27.74 -0.85 9.80
N ARG A 27 -28.41 -1.88 10.31
CA ARG A 27 -29.86 -1.89 10.52
C ARG A 27 -30.13 -0.76 11.50
N ARG A 28 -30.55 0.39 10.98
CA ARG A 28 -31.26 1.42 11.76
C ARG A 28 -32.50 0.74 12.32
N ARG A 29 -32.43 0.27 13.57
CA ARG A 29 -33.64 -0.13 14.30
C ARG A 29 -34.42 1.14 14.59
N PRO A 30 -35.68 1.29 14.13
CA PRO A 30 -36.53 2.35 14.64
C PRO A 30 -36.77 2.05 16.11
N ARG A 31 -36.32 2.92 17.01
CA ARG A 31 -36.73 2.84 18.41
C ARG A 31 -38.19 3.32 18.46
N LEU A 32 -39.12 2.37 18.57
CA LEU A 32 -40.46 2.66 19.09
C LEU A 32 -40.31 3.13 20.54
N LEU A 33 -40.56 4.41 20.77
CA LEU A 33 -40.79 4.98 22.10
C LEU A 33 -42.24 4.64 22.48
N THR A 34 -42.42 3.64 23.33
CA THR A 34 -43.68 3.43 24.05
C THR A 34 -43.80 4.48 25.16
N LEU A 35 -44.80 5.34 25.01
CA LEU A 35 -45.36 6.21 26.03
C LEU A 35 -45.78 5.41 27.26
N LEU A 36 -45.32 5.84 28.44
CA LEU A 36 -46.01 5.57 29.69
C LEU A 36 -46.08 6.89 30.46
N ALA A 37 -47.29 7.44 30.46
CA ALA A 37 -47.68 8.61 31.20
C ALA A 37 -47.93 8.22 32.67
N THR A 38 -47.29 8.92 33.59
CA THR A 38 -47.82 9.13 34.93
C THR A 38 -47.60 10.60 35.30
N ALA A 39 -48.72 11.26 35.58
CA ALA A 39 -48.83 12.66 35.94
C ALA A 39 -48.60 12.89 37.45
N LEU A 40 -48.46 14.18 37.80
CA LEU A 40 -48.40 14.87 39.11
C LEU A 40 -47.03 15.54 39.33
N THR A 41 -46.87 16.84 39.58
CA THR A 41 -47.80 17.95 39.84
C THR A 41 -47.06 19.27 39.57
N LEU A 42 -47.79 20.27 39.11
CA LEU A 42 -47.36 21.65 38.92
C LEU A 42 -46.81 22.28 40.21
N THR A 43 -45.63 22.91 40.10
CA THR A 43 -45.40 24.22 40.74
C THR A 43 -44.69 25.11 39.71
N GLY A 44 -45.37 26.19 39.35
CA GLY A 44 -44.92 27.16 38.37
C GLY A 44 -43.83 28.07 38.95
N GLY A 45 -42.82 28.33 38.13
CA GLY A 45 -41.88 29.42 38.31
C GLY A 45 -41.65 30.04 36.94
N ALA A 46 -42.38 31.13 36.64
CA ALA A 46 -42.13 31.96 35.48
C ALA A 46 -40.74 32.60 35.61
N LEU A 47 -39.79 32.16 34.78
CA LEU A 47 -38.51 32.85 34.60
C LEU A 47 -38.51 33.53 33.24
N LEU A 48 -38.50 34.85 33.31
CA LEU A 48 -38.47 35.83 32.24
C LEU A 48 -37.35 35.52 31.23
N PHE A 49 -37.70 35.56 29.94
CA PHE A 49 -36.73 35.62 28.85
C PHE A 49 -35.93 36.92 28.93
N LEU A 50 -34.69 36.83 29.40
CA LEU A 50 -33.64 37.82 29.13
C LEU A 50 -32.86 37.34 27.89
N PRO A 51 -32.56 38.21 26.91
CA PRO A 51 -31.71 37.87 25.79
C PRO A 51 -30.26 37.78 26.28
N GLY A 52 -29.88 36.64 26.82
CA GLY A 52 -28.51 36.34 27.21
C GLY A 52 -27.68 35.98 25.98
N GLU A 53 -26.62 36.75 25.74
CA GLU A 53 -25.56 36.42 24.78
C GLU A 53 -25.17 34.95 24.89
N SER A 54 -25.18 34.25 23.75
CA SER A 54 -24.71 32.87 23.68
C SER A 54 -23.23 32.86 24.06
N ALA A 55 -22.92 32.36 25.26
CA ALA A 55 -21.55 32.17 25.69
C ALA A 55 -20.79 31.38 24.61
N PRO A 56 -19.59 31.83 24.19
CA PRO A 56 -18.84 31.14 23.16
C PRO A 56 -18.58 29.72 23.66
N VAL A 57 -19.00 28.72 22.87
CA VAL A 57 -18.65 27.32 23.08
C VAL A 57 -17.13 27.27 23.18
N ARG A 58 -16.59 27.11 24.41
CA ARG A 58 -15.15 26.92 24.62
C ARG A 58 -14.77 25.64 23.91
N ARG A 59 -14.23 25.76 22.68
CA ARG A 59 -13.55 24.67 22.00
C ARG A 59 -12.45 24.19 22.96
N ALA A 60 -12.40 22.89 23.21
CA ALA A 60 -11.29 22.30 23.96
C ALA A 60 -9.97 22.78 23.34
N PRO A 61 -8.95 23.11 24.15
CA PRO A 61 -7.66 23.51 23.62
C PRO A 61 -7.14 22.44 22.68
N ALA A 62 -6.55 22.86 21.56
CA ALA A 62 -5.94 21.94 20.62
C ALA A 62 -4.92 21.06 21.36
N PRO A 63 -4.89 19.74 21.12
CA PRO A 63 -3.91 18.86 21.75
C PRO A 63 -2.49 19.35 21.44
N ALA A 64 -1.60 19.21 22.43
CA ALA A 64 -0.21 19.61 22.25
C ALA A 64 0.43 18.84 21.07
N PRO A 65 1.31 19.48 20.28
CA PRO A 65 1.99 18.85 19.13
C PRO A 65 2.52 17.43 19.42
N GLY A 66 3.25 17.25 20.53
CA GLY A 66 3.79 15.94 20.91
C GLY A 66 2.73 14.88 21.23
N ALA A 67 1.54 15.27 21.68
CA ALA A 67 0.45 14.34 22.02
C ALA A 67 -0.21 13.75 20.76
N LEU A 68 -0.38 14.56 19.70
CA LEU A 68 -0.88 14.07 18.41
C LEU A 68 0.10 13.08 17.78
N ALA A 69 1.39 13.44 17.73
CA ALA A 69 2.42 12.52 17.25
C ALA A 69 2.48 11.24 18.08
N HIS A 70 2.32 11.31 19.40
CA HIS A 70 2.31 10.13 20.27
C HIS A 70 1.18 9.16 19.89
N ALA A 71 -0.05 9.68 19.75
CA ALA A 71 -1.20 8.86 19.36
C ALA A 71 -1.02 8.24 17.97
N ALA A 72 -0.46 8.99 17.02
CA ALA A 72 -0.21 8.50 15.67
C ALA A 72 0.86 7.39 15.65
N VAL A 73 2.05 7.62 16.22
CA VAL A 73 3.15 6.64 16.13
C VAL A 73 2.86 5.34 16.89
N THR A 74 2.08 5.39 17.97
CA THR A 74 1.69 4.19 18.73
C THR A 74 0.61 3.35 18.05
N THR A 75 -0.15 3.95 17.11
CA THR A 75 -1.15 3.26 16.28
C THR A 75 -0.61 2.92 14.88
N GLY A 76 0.63 3.31 14.57
CA GLY A 76 1.25 3.11 13.26
C GLY A 76 0.73 4.05 12.18
N MET A 77 0.12 5.17 12.57
CA MET A 77 -0.36 6.23 11.69
C MET A 77 0.68 7.31 11.48
N ALA A 78 0.53 8.06 10.38
CA ALA A 78 1.41 9.17 10.04
C ALA A 78 1.24 10.34 11.02
N ALA A 79 2.36 10.98 11.35
CA ALA A 79 2.40 12.19 12.16
C ALA A 79 3.10 13.33 11.40
N ALA A 80 2.69 14.57 11.66
CA ALA A 80 3.31 15.74 11.04
C ALA A 80 4.78 15.85 11.46
N LEU A 81 5.65 16.29 10.54
CA LEU A 81 7.08 16.42 10.82
C LEU A 81 7.39 17.33 12.04
N PRO A 82 6.73 18.49 12.24
CA PRO A 82 6.96 19.31 13.43
C PRO A 82 6.54 18.61 14.73
N ASP A 83 5.39 17.93 14.72
CA ASP A 83 4.88 17.20 15.88
C ASP A 83 5.79 16.02 16.24
N LEU A 84 6.34 15.32 15.24
CA LEU A 84 7.36 14.28 15.43
C LEU A 84 8.63 14.86 16.05
N THR A 85 9.09 16.02 15.59
CA THR A 85 10.27 16.68 16.16
C THR A 85 10.05 17.03 17.63
N ALA A 86 8.88 17.57 17.99
CA ALA A 86 8.51 17.85 19.37
C ALA A 86 8.49 16.56 20.22
N LEU A 87 7.80 15.52 19.75
CA LEU A 87 7.72 14.23 20.45
C LEU A 87 9.11 13.60 20.67
N ILE A 88 9.96 13.59 19.65
CA ILE A 88 11.32 13.03 19.76
C ILE A 88 12.10 13.78 20.84
N GLY A 89 12.14 15.12 20.80
CA GLY A 89 12.86 15.92 21.77
C GLY A 89 12.36 15.70 23.21
N GLU A 90 11.04 15.64 23.40
CA GLU A 90 10.42 15.33 24.70
C GLU A 90 10.84 13.94 25.21
N ARG A 91 10.75 12.92 24.35
CA ARG A 91 11.08 11.53 24.75
C ARG A 91 12.57 11.35 25.00
N GLU A 92 13.44 11.95 24.20
CA GLU A 92 14.89 11.96 24.45
C GLU A 92 15.23 12.58 25.81
N ALA A 93 14.66 13.74 26.14
CA ALA A 93 14.86 14.38 27.44
C ALA A 93 14.28 13.55 28.60
N PHE A 94 13.20 12.82 28.36
CA PHE A 94 12.58 11.96 29.37
C PHE A 94 13.41 10.71 29.64
N VAL A 95 13.80 9.95 28.61
CA VAL A 95 14.56 8.70 28.79
C VAL A 95 15.95 8.93 29.36
N ARG A 96 16.55 10.11 29.14
CA ARG A 96 17.80 10.50 29.83
C ARG A 96 17.64 10.61 31.35
N ARG A 97 16.50 11.08 31.83
CA ARG A 97 16.18 11.20 33.26
C ARG A 97 15.60 9.91 33.84
N HIS A 98 14.99 9.08 32.98
CA HIS A 98 14.30 7.85 33.35
C HIS A 98 14.75 6.68 32.46
N PRO A 99 16.02 6.23 32.55
CA PRO A 99 16.56 5.24 31.62
C PRO A 99 15.88 3.86 31.72
N GLY A 100 15.21 3.55 32.83
CA GLY A 100 14.43 2.33 33.02
C GLY A 100 12.99 2.37 32.49
N ASP A 101 12.52 3.49 31.94
CA ASP A 101 11.14 3.60 31.44
C ASP A 101 10.99 2.93 30.07
N ALA A 102 10.59 1.65 30.09
CA ALA A 102 10.43 0.87 28.87
C ALA A 102 9.39 1.47 27.89
N PRO A 103 8.18 1.90 28.33
CA PRO A 103 7.22 2.53 27.41
C PRO A 103 7.75 3.78 26.70
N ALA A 104 8.46 4.67 27.39
CA ALA A 104 9.02 5.88 26.79
C ALA A 104 10.06 5.56 25.72
N TRP A 105 10.91 4.56 25.96
CA TRP A 105 11.85 4.04 24.95
C TRP A 105 11.15 3.44 23.73
N ALA A 106 10.04 2.71 23.92
CA ALA A 106 9.27 2.14 22.82
C ALA A 106 8.65 3.23 21.92
N VAL A 107 8.07 4.26 22.54
CA VAL A 107 7.51 5.43 21.83
C VAL A 107 8.60 6.19 21.07
N LEU A 108 9.76 6.43 21.69
CA LEU A 108 10.90 7.08 21.04
C LEU A 108 11.37 6.28 19.81
N GLY A 109 11.45 4.96 19.96
CA GLY A 109 11.76 4.05 18.87
C GLY A 109 10.78 4.14 17.70
N ALA A 110 9.47 4.09 17.98
CA ALA A 110 8.42 4.24 16.98
C ALA A 110 8.46 5.61 16.28
N ALA A 111 8.69 6.69 17.02
CA ALA A 111 8.83 8.04 16.48
C ALA A 111 10.03 8.16 15.53
N TYR A 112 11.15 7.50 15.85
CA TYR A 112 12.30 7.45 14.95
C TYR A 112 12.03 6.65 13.67
N VAL A 113 11.31 5.53 13.75
CA VAL A 113 10.89 4.79 12.54
C VAL A 113 10.08 5.70 11.62
N GLU A 114 9.08 6.40 12.19
CA GLU A 114 8.20 7.27 11.42
C GLU A 114 8.95 8.47 10.81
N ARG A 115 9.82 9.11 11.59
CA ARG A 115 10.66 10.21 11.10
C ARG A 115 11.56 9.75 9.94
N GLY A 116 12.18 8.57 10.08
CA GLY A 116 13.00 7.97 9.02
C GLY A 116 12.22 7.70 7.74
N ARG A 117 10.97 7.21 7.84
CA ARG A 117 10.09 7.01 6.68
C ARG A 117 9.73 8.34 6.00
N ARG A 118 9.25 9.32 6.77
CA ARG A 118 8.78 10.61 6.25
C ARG A 118 9.86 11.44 5.57
N THR A 119 11.11 11.36 6.05
CA THR A 119 12.25 12.17 5.56
C THR A 119 13.16 11.40 4.60
N ALA A 120 13.00 10.07 4.52
CA ALA A 120 13.98 9.16 3.94
C ALA A 120 15.39 9.26 4.57
N GLU A 121 15.57 9.80 5.78
CA GLU A 121 16.87 9.81 6.47
C GLU A 121 17.13 8.49 7.23
N VAL A 122 17.04 7.36 6.53
CA VAL A 122 17.08 6.01 7.14
C VAL A 122 18.42 5.69 7.81
N THR A 123 19.53 6.19 7.28
CA THR A 123 20.88 6.01 7.87
C THR A 123 21.03 6.73 9.22
N VAL A 124 20.22 7.76 9.47
CA VAL A 124 20.23 8.51 10.73
C VAL A 124 19.25 7.89 11.72
N TYR A 125 18.00 7.68 11.29
CA TYR A 125 16.92 7.39 12.22
C TYR A 125 16.70 5.89 12.49
N TYR A 126 16.97 4.98 11.55
CA TYR A 126 16.74 3.55 11.81
C TYR A 126 17.71 2.96 12.85
N PRO A 127 19.01 3.32 12.88
CA PRO A 127 19.89 2.92 13.97
C PRO A 127 19.43 3.47 15.34
N LYS A 128 18.97 4.72 15.39
CA LYS A 128 18.41 5.32 16.62
C LYS A 128 17.12 4.62 17.07
N ALA A 129 16.24 4.29 16.11
CA ALA A 129 15.03 3.53 16.38
C ALA A 129 15.37 2.16 16.98
N GLU A 130 16.29 1.42 16.36
CA GLU A 130 16.71 0.11 16.84
C GLU A 130 17.29 0.19 18.26
N HIS A 131 18.16 1.17 18.52
CA HIS A 131 18.73 1.38 19.84
C HIS A 131 17.64 1.63 20.88
N ALA A 132 16.72 2.57 20.62
CA ALA A 132 15.64 2.89 21.55
C ALA A 132 14.71 1.69 21.81
N LEU A 133 14.33 0.94 20.77
CA LEU A 133 13.47 -0.24 20.91
C LEU A 133 14.16 -1.37 21.68
N ARG A 134 15.47 -1.58 21.46
CA ARG A 134 16.26 -2.54 22.23
C ARG A 134 16.42 -2.10 23.68
N ALA A 135 16.63 -0.81 23.94
CA ALA A 135 16.66 -0.27 25.31
C ALA A 135 15.32 -0.52 26.03
N SER A 136 14.20 -0.31 25.34
CA SER A 136 12.88 -0.67 25.86
C SER A 136 12.80 -2.15 26.25
N LEU A 137 13.22 -3.06 25.35
CA LEU A 137 13.22 -4.51 25.62
C LEU A 137 14.12 -4.93 26.78
N HIS A 138 15.27 -4.28 26.96
CA HIS A 138 16.19 -4.55 28.07
C HIS A 138 15.57 -4.11 29.40
N ALA A 139 14.91 -2.96 29.43
CA ALA A 139 14.22 -2.47 30.62
C ALA A 139 13.01 -3.36 30.96
N SER A 140 12.22 -3.76 29.96
CA SER A 140 11.13 -4.73 30.10
C SER A 140 10.71 -5.29 28.74
N ARG A 141 10.36 -6.58 28.68
CA ARG A 141 9.87 -7.23 27.45
C ARG A 141 8.43 -6.79 27.12
N THR A 142 8.25 -5.52 26.77
CA THR A 142 6.94 -4.92 26.48
C THR A 142 6.45 -5.30 25.07
N PRO A 143 5.13 -5.52 24.89
CA PRO A 143 4.54 -5.73 23.56
C PRO A 143 4.77 -4.55 22.61
N ASP A 144 4.89 -3.33 23.13
CA ASP A 144 5.10 -2.12 22.32
C ASP A 144 6.50 -2.08 21.72
N ALA A 145 7.53 -2.50 22.45
CA ALA A 145 8.88 -2.63 21.92
C ALA A 145 8.96 -3.70 20.82
N LEU A 146 8.31 -4.85 21.02
CA LEU A 146 8.22 -5.91 20.01
C LEU A 146 7.47 -5.41 18.76
N THR A 147 6.36 -4.67 18.95
CA THR A 147 5.60 -4.06 17.86
C THR A 147 6.45 -3.04 17.08
N GLY A 148 7.20 -2.19 17.79
CA GLY A 148 8.10 -1.23 17.17
C GLY A 148 9.25 -1.89 16.40
N LEU A 149 9.82 -3.00 16.90
CA LEU A 149 10.82 -3.78 16.17
C LEU A 149 10.25 -4.44 14.92
N ALA A 150 9.01 -4.94 14.99
CA ALA A 150 8.32 -5.45 13.82
C ALA A 150 8.12 -4.35 12.77
N ALA A 151 7.70 -3.15 13.19
CA ALA A 151 7.53 -2.00 12.31
C ALA A 151 8.86 -1.53 11.70
N LEU A 152 9.96 -1.50 12.48
CA LEU A 152 11.29 -1.15 11.99
C LEU A 152 11.81 -2.19 10.98
N ALA A 153 11.69 -3.48 11.29
CA ALA A 153 12.08 -4.55 10.38
C ALA A 153 11.27 -4.49 9.07
N GLY A 154 9.96 -4.22 9.16
CA GLY A 154 9.12 -3.96 8.00
C GLY A 154 9.58 -2.75 7.18
N ALA A 155 9.95 -1.64 7.86
CA ALA A 155 10.46 -0.43 7.22
C ALA A 155 11.80 -0.65 6.51
N ARG A 156 12.62 -1.59 7.01
CA ARG A 156 13.84 -2.08 6.38
C ARG A 156 13.62 -3.13 5.30
N ARG A 157 12.37 -3.56 5.08
CA ARG A 157 12.02 -4.66 4.18
C ARG A 157 12.71 -5.97 4.59
N ASP A 158 12.87 -6.18 5.90
CA ASP A 158 13.16 -7.47 6.52
C ASP A 158 11.84 -8.08 7.03
N PHE A 159 11.05 -8.63 6.12
CA PHE A 159 9.74 -9.18 6.48
C PHE A 159 9.83 -10.47 7.32
N ARG A 160 10.97 -11.18 7.31
CA ARG A 160 11.18 -12.35 8.17
C ARG A 160 11.36 -11.91 9.62
N GLY A 161 12.26 -10.96 9.88
CA GLY A 161 12.40 -10.35 11.20
C GLY A 161 11.12 -9.66 11.65
N ALA A 162 10.42 -8.95 10.74
CA ALA A 162 9.14 -8.32 11.05
C ALA A 162 8.08 -9.32 11.50
N ARG A 163 7.99 -10.48 10.83
CA ARG A 163 7.10 -11.58 11.23
C ARG A 163 7.46 -12.10 12.62
N GLU A 164 8.73 -12.38 12.88
CA GLU A 164 9.18 -12.91 14.17
C GLU A 164 8.85 -11.97 15.33
N TRP A 165 9.16 -10.68 15.19
CA TRP A 165 8.83 -9.67 16.19
C TRP A 165 7.32 -9.46 16.33
N GLY A 166 6.58 -9.46 15.22
CA GLY A 166 5.12 -9.28 15.21
C GLY A 166 4.38 -10.45 15.86
N GLU A 167 4.77 -11.69 15.56
CA GLU A 167 4.24 -12.89 16.20
C GLU A 167 4.54 -12.89 17.70
N ALA A 168 5.76 -12.49 18.10
CA ALA A 168 6.12 -12.34 19.50
C ALA A 168 5.27 -11.26 20.21
N ALA A 169 5.02 -10.12 19.56
CA ALA A 169 4.18 -9.05 20.09
C ALA A 169 2.73 -9.50 20.32
N VAL A 170 2.12 -10.15 19.32
CA VAL A 170 0.76 -10.69 19.43
C VAL A 170 0.69 -11.80 20.47
N LYS A 171 1.71 -12.67 20.58
CA LYS A 171 1.77 -13.70 21.62
C LYS A 171 1.86 -13.09 23.02
N ALA A 172 2.63 -12.02 23.19
CA ALA A 172 2.79 -11.35 24.48
C ALA A 172 1.52 -10.60 24.91
N ALA A 173 0.76 -10.04 23.97
CA ALA A 173 -0.50 -9.35 24.27
C ALA A 173 -1.55 -9.58 23.15
N PRO A 174 -2.30 -10.70 23.18
CA PRO A 174 -3.25 -11.05 22.11
C PRO A 174 -4.41 -10.07 21.92
N LYS A 175 -4.71 -9.22 22.91
CA LYS A 175 -5.75 -8.18 22.81
C LYS A 175 -5.21 -6.81 22.38
N ARG A 176 -3.88 -6.67 22.22
CA ARG A 176 -3.22 -5.43 21.80
C ARG A 176 -3.31 -5.32 20.27
N TRP A 177 -4.38 -4.69 19.79
CA TRP A 177 -4.67 -4.59 18.36
C TRP A 177 -3.53 -3.94 17.53
N THR A 178 -2.76 -3.01 18.11
CA THR A 178 -1.67 -2.30 17.42
C THR A 178 -0.53 -3.22 16.96
N ALA A 179 -0.35 -4.38 17.61
CA ALA A 179 0.65 -5.37 17.22
C ALA A 179 0.32 -6.08 15.89
N TYR A 180 -0.95 -6.09 15.48
CA TYR A 180 -1.41 -6.83 14.31
C TYR A 180 -1.04 -6.13 13.00
N GLY A 181 -0.96 -4.79 12.98
CA GLY A 181 -0.64 -4.01 11.78
C GLY A 181 0.72 -4.41 11.16
N PRO A 182 1.84 -4.29 11.90
CA PRO A 182 3.14 -4.71 11.40
C PRO A 182 3.22 -6.20 11.04
N LEU A 183 2.48 -7.07 11.75
CA LEU A 183 2.43 -8.49 11.44
C LEU A 183 1.70 -8.78 10.11
N ILE A 184 0.61 -8.06 9.83
CA ILE A 184 -0.09 -8.10 8.54
C ILE A 184 0.88 -7.66 7.42
N ASP A 185 1.58 -6.54 7.62
CA ASP A 185 2.57 -6.05 6.64
C ASP A 185 3.67 -7.09 6.39
N ALA A 186 4.14 -7.77 7.43
CA ALA A 186 5.15 -8.82 7.33
C ALA A 186 4.65 -10.05 6.54
N TYR A 187 3.45 -10.55 6.83
CA TYR A 187 2.86 -11.66 6.07
C TYR A 187 2.62 -11.29 4.61
N THR A 188 2.12 -10.08 4.34
CA THR A 188 1.96 -9.58 2.97
C THR A 188 3.29 -9.53 2.23
N GLY A 189 4.35 -8.98 2.85
CA GLY A 189 5.68 -8.90 2.27
C GLY A 189 6.32 -10.27 1.99
N LEU A 190 5.98 -11.29 2.79
CA LEU A 190 6.42 -12.68 2.58
C LEU A 190 5.57 -13.46 1.57
N GLY A 191 4.49 -12.87 1.04
CA GLY A 191 3.54 -13.56 0.17
C GLY A 191 2.55 -14.48 0.91
N ASP A 192 2.55 -14.47 2.24
CA ASP A 192 1.68 -15.27 3.11
C ASP A 192 0.27 -14.63 3.23
N TYR A 193 -0.38 -14.36 2.09
CA TYR A 193 -1.63 -13.58 2.06
C TYR A 193 -2.78 -14.21 2.84
N GLN A 194 -2.79 -15.54 3.01
CA GLN A 194 -3.81 -16.22 3.82
C GLN A 194 -3.64 -15.87 5.31
N LYS A 195 -2.41 -15.86 5.81
CA LYS A 195 -2.14 -15.42 7.18
C LYS A 195 -2.35 -13.93 7.36
N ALA A 196 -1.99 -13.11 6.37
CA ALA A 196 -2.28 -11.67 6.38
C ALA A 196 -3.79 -11.43 6.56
N ARG A 197 -4.64 -12.13 5.80
CA ARG A 197 -6.11 -12.04 5.91
C ARG A 197 -6.61 -12.52 7.27
N ALA A 198 -6.22 -13.70 7.73
CA ALA A 198 -6.65 -14.23 9.02
C ALA A 198 -6.20 -13.32 10.20
N THR A 199 -5.06 -12.65 10.05
CA THR A 199 -4.55 -11.67 11.02
C THR A 199 -5.37 -10.38 10.97
N LEU A 200 -5.76 -9.92 9.78
CA LEU A 200 -6.67 -8.78 9.61
C LEU A 200 -8.06 -9.05 10.19
N GLU A 201 -8.62 -10.24 9.98
CA GLU A 201 -9.94 -10.62 10.54
C GLU A 201 -9.92 -10.48 12.08
N LYS A 202 -8.87 -10.99 12.73
CA LYS A 202 -8.66 -10.81 14.18
C LYS A 202 -8.48 -9.35 14.58
N LEU A 203 -7.74 -8.55 13.79
CA LEU A 203 -7.59 -7.13 14.06
C LEU A 203 -8.95 -6.40 14.03
N MET A 204 -9.80 -6.72 13.06
CA MET A 204 -11.14 -6.13 12.91
C MET A 204 -12.11 -6.56 14.02
N GLU A 205 -11.91 -7.74 14.63
CA GLU A 205 -12.66 -8.15 15.83
C GLU A 205 -12.26 -7.35 17.08
N LEU A 206 -10.98 -6.97 17.18
CA LEU A 206 -10.44 -6.27 18.35
C LEU A 206 -10.66 -4.75 18.30
N HIS A 207 -10.63 -4.16 17.11
CA HIS A 207 -10.69 -2.72 16.97
C HIS A 207 -11.29 -2.27 15.64
N SER A 208 -11.83 -1.05 15.64
CA SER A 208 -12.31 -0.36 14.44
C SER A 208 -11.86 1.09 14.49
N GLY A 209 -11.48 1.64 13.35
CA GLY A 209 -10.99 3.01 13.25
C GLY A 209 -10.14 3.20 12.00
N PRO A 210 -9.66 4.44 11.74
CA PRO A 210 -8.93 4.76 10.52
C PRO A 210 -7.69 3.88 10.30
N ALA A 211 -6.91 3.61 11.36
CA ALA A 211 -5.74 2.75 11.29
C ALA A 211 -6.06 1.31 10.85
N VAL A 212 -7.14 0.73 11.39
CA VAL A 212 -7.59 -0.62 11.01
C VAL A 212 -8.11 -0.62 9.58
N GLN A 213 -8.87 0.41 9.19
CA GLN A 213 -9.38 0.56 7.82
C GLN A 213 -8.26 0.69 6.80
N ALA A 214 -7.19 1.44 7.10
CA ALA A 214 -6.01 1.55 6.25
C ALA A 214 -5.34 0.19 6.00
N LYS A 215 -5.17 -0.61 7.07
CA LYS A 215 -4.64 -1.96 6.97
C LYS A 215 -5.58 -2.90 6.21
N ALA A 216 -6.88 -2.79 6.41
CA ALA A 216 -7.87 -3.56 5.66
C ALA A 216 -7.79 -3.27 4.15
N SER A 217 -7.74 -1.99 3.78
CA SER A 217 -7.64 -1.56 2.38
C SER A 217 -6.37 -2.06 1.69
N ALA A 218 -5.23 -2.08 2.38
CA ALA A 218 -4.00 -2.65 1.83
C ALA A 218 -4.16 -4.15 1.49
N VAL A 219 -4.76 -4.94 2.40
CA VAL A 219 -5.02 -6.37 2.16
C VAL A 219 -6.07 -6.58 1.05
N TYR A 220 -7.11 -5.75 1.00
CA TYR A 220 -8.14 -5.81 -0.05
C TYR A 220 -7.57 -5.47 -1.43
N ARG A 221 -6.69 -4.46 -1.54
CA ARG A 221 -5.93 -4.17 -2.76
C ARG A 221 -5.18 -5.40 -3.24
N ASP A 222 -4.50 -6.10 -2.34
CA ASP A 222 -3.68 -7.28 -2.66
C ASP A 222 -4.52 -8.50 -3.09
N ARG A 223 -5.85 -8.45 -2.90
CA ARG A 223 -6.82 -9.44 -3.38
C ARG A 223 -7.60 -8.98 -4.62
N GLY A 224 -7.30 -7.79 -5.13
CA GLY A 224 -7.98 -7.22 -6.30
C GLY A 224 -9.29 -6.50 -6.01
N TRP A 225 -9.65 -6.27 -4.73
CA TRP A 225 -10.84 -5.54 -4.29
C TRP A 225 -10.56 -4.04 -4.16
N ARG A 226 -10.10 -3.41 -5.24
CA ARG A 226 -9.55 -2.04 -5.22
C ARG A 226 -10.62 -0.93 -5.08
N GLU A 227 -11.85 -1.18 -5.51
CA GLU A 227 -12.96 -0.22 -5.40
C GLU A 227 -13.34 -0.04 -3.93
N ASP A 228 -13.67 -1.15 -3.26
CA ASP A 228 -13.97 -1.19 -1.83
C ASP A 228 -12.81 -0.62 -1.00
N ALA A 229 -11.56 -0.93 -1.37
CA ALA A 229 -10.38 -0.46 -0.65
C ALA A 229 -10.22 1.07 -0.64
N ALA A 230 -10.49 1.78 -1.75
CA ALA A 230 -10.36 3.24 -1.74
C ALA A 230 -11.54 3.95 -1.11
N ALA A 231 -12.76 3.43 -1.27
CA ALA A 231 -13.92 3.95 -0.56
C ALA A 231 -13.70 3.85 0.96
N VAL A 232 -13.20 2.70 1.43
CA VAL A 232 -12.83 2.50 2.85
C VAL A 232 -11.77 3.49 3.32
N LEU A 233 -10.75 3.78 2.51
CA LEU A 233 -9.72 4.78 2.86
C LEU A 233 -10.25 6.21 2.88
N TYR A 234 -11.13 6.57 1.93
CA TYR A 234 -11.75 7.88 1.90
C TYR A 234 -12.64 8.09 3.14
N ASP A 235 -13.46 7.11 3.49
CA ASP A 235 -14.28 7.13 4.72
C ASP A 235 -13.43 7.15 6.00
N ALA A 236 -12.28 6.47 5.99
CA ALA A 236 -11.32 6.51 7.09
C ALA A 236 -10.69 7.89 7.23
N SER A 237 -10.36 8.55 6.12
CA SER A 237 -9.76 9.89 6.10
C SER A 237 -10.66 10.93 6.76
N ALA A 238 -11.98 10.83 6.55
CA ALA A 238 -12.97 11.70 7.19
C ALA A 238 -13.05 11.54 8.72
N LYS A 239 -12.46 10.47 9.27
CA LYS A 239 -12.43 10.15 10.71
C LYS A 239 -11.03 10.22 11.31
N ALA A 240 -10.05 10.71 10.55
CA ALA A 240 -8.68 10.85 11.00
C ALA A 240 -8.57 11.83 12.18
N ASN A 241 -7.60 11.60 13.07
CA ASN A 241 -7.42 12.39 14.29
C ASN A 241 -6.50 13.60 14.07
N SER A 242 -5.82 13.69 12.92
CA SER A 242 -4.95 14.81 12.57
C SER A 242 -4.91 15.06 11.06
N PRO A 243 -4.52 16.27 10.61
CA PRO A 243 -4.33 16.57 9.19
C PRO A 243 -3.28 15.66 8.51
N ALA A 244 -2.19 15.32 9.20
CA ALA A 244 -1.16 14.42 8.67
C ALA A 244 -1.68 12.99 8.50
N GLU A 245 -2.45 12.49 9.46
CA GLU A 245 -3.13 11.20 9.35
C GLU A 245 -4.12 11.20 8.16
N GLN A 246 -4.93 12.25 8.04
CA GLN A 246 -5.88 12.42 6.94
C GLN A 246 -5.16 12.47 5.59
N ALA A 247 -4.05 13.22 5.49
CA ALA A 247 -3.24 13.32 4.28
C ALA A 247 -2.66 11.97 3.86
N ALA A 248 -2.16 11.17 4.80
CA ALA A 248 -1.65 9.83 4.50
C ALA A 248 -2.75 8.86 4.01
N LEU A 249 -3.96 8.94 4.57
CA LEU A 249 -5.10 8.12 4.11
C LEU A 249 -5.57 8.53 2.71
N LEU A 250 -5.63 9.84 2.43
CA LEU A 250 -5.94 10.38 1.11
C LEU A 250 -4.86 10.02 0.07
N GLU A 251 -3.59 10.04 0.46
CA GLU A 251 -2.50 9.57 -0.39
C GLU A 251 -2.70 8.11 -0.80
N GLN A 252 -3.01 7.22 0.15
CA GLN A 252 -3.29 5.81 -0.15
C GLN A 252 -4.55 5.65 -1.03
N ALA A 253 -5.60 6.44 -0.79
CA ALA A 253 -6.79 6.44 -1.64
C ALA A 253 -6.47 6.90 -3.07
N GLY A 254 -5.63 7.93 -3.21
CA GLY A 254 -5.12 8.43 -4.49
C GLY A 254 -4.32 7.36 -5.23
N GLN A 255 -3.47 6.63 -4.53
CA GLN A 255 -2.70 5.50 -5.08
C GLN A 255 -3.61 4.43 -5.67
N LEU A 256 -4.67 4.04 -4.95
CA LEU A 256 -5.64 3.06 -5.44
C LEU A 256 -6.46 3.54 -6.64
N SER A 257 -6.85 4.82 -6.67
CA SER A 257 -7.50 5.43 -7.82
C SER A 257 -6.57 5.46 -9.04
N TRP A 258 -5.30 5.85 -8.85
CA TRP A 258 -4.31 5.84 -9.94
C TRP A 258 -4.09 4.43 -10.47
N GLU A 259 -3.98 3.44 -9.59
CA GLU A 259 -3.83 2.03 -9.93
C GLU A 259 -4.99 1.47 -10.77
N ARG A 260 -6.18 2.10 -10.70
CA ARG A 260 -7.39 1.80 -11.50
C ARG A 260 -7.53 2.66 -12.76
N GLY A 261 -6.61 3.57 -13.02
CA GLY A 261 -6.72 4.51 -14.13
C GLY A 261 -7.73 5.65 -13.88
N ASP A 262 -8.27 5.78 -12.66
CA ASP A 262 -9.19 6.85 -12.26
C ASP A 262 -8.40 8.13 -11.95
N PHE A 263 -7.71 8.67 -12.97
CA PHE A 263 -6.78 9.78 -12.82
C PHE A 263 -7.40 11.07 -12.21
N PRO A 264 -8.65 11.46 -12.54
CA PRO A 264 -9.27 12.63 -11.91
C PRO A 264 -9.41 12.49 -10.39
N ASP A 265 -9.87 11.33 -9.90
CA ASP A 265 -9.99 11.06 -8.47
C ASP A 265 -8.63 10.92 -7.80
N ALA A 266 -7.67 10.26 -8.47
CA ALA A 266 -6.31 10.17 -7.98
C ALA A 266 -5.70 11.55 -7.76
N LEU A 267 -5.78 12.43 -8.77
CA LEU A 267 -5.24 13.78 -8.68
C LEU A 267 -5.94 14.60 -7.58
N ARG A 268 -7.26 14.50 -7.46
CA ARG A 268 -8.03 15.16 -6.39
C ARG A 268 -7.56 14.72 -5.01
N HIS A 269 -7.46 13.41 -4.76
CA HIS A 269 -7.00 12.88 -3.48
C HIS A 269 -5.57 13.33 -3.15
N PHE A 270 -4.65 13.26 -4.12
CA PHE A 270 -3.28 13.70 -3.89
C PHE A 270 -3.16 15.20 -3.68
N GLN A 271 -3.96 16.03 -4.36
CA GLN A 271 -4.01 17.48 -4.14
C GLN A 271 -4.52 17.83 -2.74
N GLU A 272 -5.56 17.14 -2.29
CA GLU A 272 -6.10 17.32 -0.95
C GLU A 272 -5.09 16.88 0.12
N ALA A 273 -4.41 15.74 -0.08
CA ALA A 273 -3.35 15.28 0.81
C ALA A 273 -2.21 16.31 0.94
N VAL A 274 -1.71 16.86 -0.17
CA VAL A 274 -0.66 17.89 -0.15
C VAL A 274 -1.13 19.19 0.49
N ARG A 275 -2.41 19.55 0.34
CA ARG A 275 -3.00 20.73 1.01
C ARG A 275 -3.06 20.56 2.53
N LEU A 276 -3.39 19.37 3.00
CA LEU A 276 -3.49 19.04 4.43
C LEU A 276 -2.11 18.91 5.08
N ASP A 277 -1.17 18.30 4.35
CA ASP A 277 0.20 18.11 4.80
C ASP A 277 1.17 18.31 3.62
N PRO A 278 1.79 19.50 3.50
CA PRO A 278 2.78 19.78 2.46
C PRO A 278 4.01 18.87 2.50
N ASP A 279 4.26 18.19 3.64
CA ASP A 279 5.35 17.22 3.80
C ASP A 279 4.92 15.79 3.47
N GLN A 280 3.69 15.56 3.00
CA GLN A 280 3.26 14.27 2.45
C GLN A 280 3.85 14.08 1.03
N ARG A 281 5.16 13.89 0.95
CA ARG A 281 5.93 13.81 -0.30
C ARG A 281 5.49 12.66 -1.22
N ALA A 282 4.99 11.56 -0.65
CA ALA A 282 4.36 10.49 -1.40
C ALA A 282 3.15 10.95 -2.22
N ALA A 283 2.35 11.89 -1.70
CA ALA A 283 1.24 12.46 -2.46
C ALA A 283 1.75 13.37 -3.60
N GLN A 284 2.85 14.10 -3.40
CA GLN A 284 3.48 14.90 -4.47
C GLN A 284 3.97 14.00 -5.61
N ALA A 285 4.65 12.89 -5.29
CA ALA A 285 5.05 11.89 -6.29
C ALA A 285 3.83 11.26 -6.99
N GLY A 286 2.76 10.98 -6.23
CA GLY A 286 1.48 10.52 -6.77
C GLY A 286 0.83 11.51 -7.75
N GLN A 287 0.89 12.81 -7.48
CA GLN A 287 0.50 13.85 -8.44
C GLN A 287 1.36 13.76 -9.70
N GLY A 288 2.68 13.66 -9.55
CA GLY A 288 3.61 13.50 -10.66
C GLY A 288 3.23 12.33 -11.57
N ARG A 289 3.00 11.16 -10.98
CA ARG A 289 2.58 9.95 -11.70
C ARG A 289 1.25 10.10 -12.43
N THR A 290 0.30 10.77 -11.79
CA THR A 290 -1.05 10.99 -12.34
C THR A 290 -1.03 12.02 -13.47
N LEU A 291 -0.27 13.10 -13.30
CA LEU A 291 -0.08 14.15 -14.30
C LEU A 291 0.64 13.61 -15.55
N ALA A 292 1.64 12.75 -15.37
CA ALA A 292 2.31 12.06 -16.47
C ALA A 292 1.33 11.20 -17.27
N ALA A 293 0.47 10.42 -16.58
CA ALA A 293 -0.56 9.61 -17.23
C ALA A 293 -1.62 10.45 -17.99
N LEU A 294 -1.85 11.69 -17.54
CA LEU A 294 -2.72 12.67 -18.20
C LEU A 294 -2.02 13.48 -19.31
N GLY A 295 -0.73 13.25 -19.57
CA GLY A 295 0.06 14.00 -20.56
C GLY A 295 0.46 15.41 -20.12
N ARG A 296 0.27 15.77 -18.84
CA ARG A 296 0.65 17.06 -18.25
C ARG A 296 2.10 17.03 -17.77
N THR A 297 3.02 16.83 -18.72
CA THR A 297 4.42 16.46 -18.45
C THR A 297 5.19 17.48 -17.62
N ALA A 298 5.08 18.78 -17.92
CA ALA A 298 5.84 19.81 -17.21
C ALA A 298 5.47 19.85 -15.72
N GLU A 299 4.17 19.72 -15.41
CA GLU A 299 3.67 19.67 -14.04
C GLU A 299 4.06 18.35 -13.36
N ALA A 300 4.08 17.24 -14.10
CA ALA A 300 4.52 15.95 -13.59
C ALA A 300 5.98 15.99 -13.10
N VAL A 301 6.88 16.53 -13.93
CA VAL A 301 8.31 16.71 -13.59
C VAL A 301 8.47 17.61 -12.37
N ALA A 302 7.72 18.72 -12.30
CA ALA A 302 7.76 19.62 -11.15
C ALA A 302 7.32 18.93 -9.84
N ALA A 303 6.25 18.13 -9.90
CA ALA A 303 5.73 17.39 -8.76
C ALA A 303 6.73 16.33 -8.26
N TYR A 304 7.35 15.56 -9.16
CA TYR A 304 8.40 14.60 -8.81
C TYR A 304 9.63 15.27 -8.20
N ARG A 305 10.11 16.38 -8.79
CA ARG A 305 11.23 17.15 -8.23
C ARG A 305 10.94 17.69 -6.84
N SER A 306 9.72 18.19 -6.60
CA SER A 306 9.29 18.62 -5.26
C SER A 306 9.30 17.45 -4.26
N ALA A 307 8.82 16.28 -4.68
CA ALA A 307 8.84 15.09 -3.82
C ALA A 307 10.27 14.68 -3.45
N LEU A 308 11.16 14.56 -4.44
CA LEU A 308 12.55 14.17 -4.27
C LEU A 308 13.37 15.18 -3.44
N ALA A 309 13.06 16.47 -3.52
CA ALA A 309 13.73 17.50 -2.74
C ALA A 309 13.48 17.35 -1.22
N GLY A 310 12.28 16.89 -0.83
CA GLY A 310 11.92 16.68 0.57
C GLY A 310 12.11 15.24 1.06
N GLN A 311 12.02 14.26 0.16
CA GLN A 311 12.12 12.84 0.45
C GLN A 311 12.80 12.14 -0.73
N PRO A 312 14.15 12.01 -0.71
CA PRO A 312 14.92 11.46 -1.83
C PRO A 312 14.82 9.94 -1.88
N LEU A 313 13.64 9.41 -2.23
CA LEU A 313 13.39 7.98 -2.37
C LEU A 313 13.87 7.43 -3.73
N PRO A 314 14.54 6.26 -3.74
CA PRO A 314 14.94 5.59 -4.99
C PRO A 314 13.78 5.34 -5.96
N GLU A 315 12.58 5.04 -5.44
CA GLU A 315 11.39 4.80 -6.25
C GLU A 315 10.99 6.03 -7.07
N TYR A 316 11.06 7.23 -6.48
CA TYR A 316 10.68 8.46 -7.18
C TYR A 316 11.72 8.88 -8.22
N ALA A 317 13.00 8.62 -7.95
CA ALA A 317 14.07 8.84 -8.90
C ALA A 317 13.94 7.88 -10.11
N LEU A 318 13.57 6.61 -9.88
CA LEU A 318 13.25 5.68 -10.97
C LEU A 318 12.09 6.19 -11.82
N GLU A 319 10.96 6.54 -11.19
CA GLU A 319 9.77 7.00 -11.92
C GLU A 319 10.02 8.30 -12.72
N LEU A 320 10.78 9.24 -12.15
CA LEU A 320 11.17 10.46 -12.84
C LEU A 320 12.15 10.18 -14.00
N GLY A 321 13.10 9.27 -13.80
CA GLY A 321 14.01 8.83 -14.86
C GLY A 321 13.27 8.20 -16.04
N GLU A 322 12.30 7.32 -15.78
CA GLU A 322 11.47 6.70 -16.82
C GLU A 322 10.57 7.73 -17.53
N LEU A 323 10.11 8.76 -16.81
CA LEU A 323 9.41 9.88 -17.42
C LEU A 323 10.34 10.66 -18.36
N TYR A 324 11.55 11.01 -17.93
CA TYR A 324 12.53 11.68 -18.80
C TYR A 324 12.90 10.83 -20.03
N GLU A 325 13.09 9.53 -19.87
CA GLU A 325 13.35 8.60 -20.97
C GLU A 325 12.20 8.61 -21.99
N SER A 326 10.95 8.58 -21.50
CA SER A 326 9.78 8.64 -22.39
C SER A 326 9.69 9.94 -23.20
N LEU A 327 10.38 11.00 -22.75
CA LEU A 327 10.46 12.31 -23.41
C LEU A 327 11.71 12.45 -24.30
N GLY A 328 12.57 11.42 -24.37
CA GLY A 328 13.84 11.48 -25.10
C GLY A 328 14.94 12.29 -24.39
N LEU A 329 14.77 12.57 -23.10
CA LEU A 329 15.70 13.35 -22.27
C LEU A 329 16.70 12.42 -21.58
N ALA A 330 17.59 11.82 -22.38
CA ALA A 330 18.47 10.73 -21.95
C ALA A 330 19.45 11.13 -20.81
N GLU A 331 20.05 12.32 -20.88
CA GLU A 331 20.99 12.81 -19.86
C GLU A 331 20.29 12.97 -18.50
N GLN A 332 19.08 13.55 -18.51
CA GLN A 332 18.28 13.72 -17.30
C GLN A 332 17.84 12.36 -16.74
N ALA A 333 17.39 11.44 -17.60
CA ALA A 333 17.04 10.08 -17.17
C ALA A 333 18.22 9.38 -16.49
N HIS A 334 19.41 9.44 -17.10
CA HIS A 334 20.62 8.85 -16.55
C HIS A 334 20.99 9.45 -15.18
N ALA A 335 20.89 10.78 -15.02
CA ALA A 335 21.15 11.43 -13.73
C ALA A 335 20.23 10.93 -12.61
N GLU A 336 18.94 10.75 -12.88
CA GLU A 336 17.98 10.23 -11.90
C GLU A 336 18.25 8.74 -11.59
N TYR A 337 18.65 7.94 -12.58
CA TYR A 337 19.04 6.55 -12.36
C TYR A 337 20.31 6.40 -11.51
N GLU A 338 21.30 7.29 -11.68
CA GLU A 338 22.48 7.30 -10.83
C GLU A 338 22.16 7.75 -9.39
N LEU A 339 21.27 8.75 -9.22
CA LEU A 339 20.76 9.14 -7.91
C LEU A 339 20.06 7.97 -7.21
N MET A 340 19.20 7.25 -7.94
CA MET A 340 18.50 6.06 -7.47
C MET A 340 19.48 4.99 -6.98
N ARG A 341 20.49 4.64 -7.78
CA ARG A 341 21.53 3.65 -7.40
C ARG A 341 22.35 4.11 -6.20
N ALA A 342 22.76 5.38 -6.15
CA ALA A 342 23.53 5.94 -5.03
C ALA A 342 22.73 5.86 -3.73
N ARG A 343 21.45 6.21 -3.78
CA ARG A 343 20.54 6.14 -2.64
C ARG A 343 20.34 4.70 -2.15
N ILE A 344 20.13 3.74 -3.05
CA ILE A 344 20.03 2.32 -2.69
C ILE A 344 21.29 1.82 -1.97
N ARG A 345 22.48 2.20 -2.44
CA ARG A 345 23.75 1.84 -1.78
C ARG A 345 23.82 2.41 -0.36
N GLN A 346 23.41 3.67 -0.18
CA GLN A 346 23.36 4.32 1.13
C GLN A 346 22.34 3.65 2.07
N ASP A 347 21.13 3.40 1.57
CA ASP A 347 20.03 2.80 2.35
C ASP A 347 20.36 1.37 2.80
N SER A 348 21.09 0.62 1.96
CA SER A 348 21.57 -0.72 2.27
C SER A 348 22.49 -0.74 3.49
N ALA A 349 23.29 0.32 3.71
CA ALA A 349 24.11 0.46 4.93
C ALA A 349 23.27 0.61 6.21
N ALA A 350 22.01 1.07 6.09
CA ALA A 350 21.04 1.13 7.19
C ALA A 350 20.18 -0.16 7.33
N GLY A 351 20.50 -1.18 6.54
CA GLY A 351 19.77 -2.46 6.49
C GLY A 351 18.47 -2.41 5.69
N VAL A 352 18.26 -1.40 4.85
CA VAL A 352 17.05 -1.30 4.01
C VAL A 352 17.25 -2.08 2.71
N GLY A 353 16.43 -3.13 2.50
CA GLY A 353 16.55 -4.00 1.33
C GLY A 353 15.81 -3.48 0.10
N ASN A 354 16.53 -2.95 -0.89
CA ASN A 354 15.97 -2.43 -2.14
C ASN A 354 16.19 -3.34 -3.37
N GLU A 355 16.46 -4.63 -3.15
CA GLU A 355 16.79 -5.60 -4.20
C GLU A 355 15.66 -5.77 -5.24
N LEU A 356 14.40 -5.69 -4.82
CA LEU A 356 13.25 -5.73 -5.74
C LEU A 356 13.26 -4.54 -6.70
N LEU A 357 13.50 -3.34 -6.20
CA LEU A 357 13.51 -2.12 -7.00
C LEU A 357 14.72 -2.11 -7.95
N LEU A 358 15.90 -2.46 -7.43
CA LEU A 358 17.11 -2.53 -8.23
C LEU A 358 17.01 -3.60 -9.33
N GLY A 359 16.42 -4.76 -9.02
CA GLY A 359 16.19 -5.82 -10.01
C GLY A 359 15.20 -5.40 -11.10
N ARG A 360 14.15 -4.65 -10.77
CA ARG A 360 13.24 -4.06 -11.77
C ARG A 360 13.97 -3.08 -12.68
N PHE A 361 14.76 -2.19 -12.09
CA PHE A 361 15.58 -1.24 -12.84
C PHE A 361 16.55 -1.96 -13.79
N GLU A 362 17.31 -2.94 -13.29
CA GLU A 362 18.28 -3.70 -14.09
C GLU A 362 17.60 -4.47 -15.24
N ALA A 363 16.37 -4.96 -15.05
CA ALA A 363 15.63 -5.67 -16.09
C ALA A 363 15.30 -4.79 -17.30
N ASP A 364 14.97 -3.51 -17.08
CA ASP A 364 14.57 -2.60 -18.15
C ASP A 364 15.70 -1.75 -18.71
N HIS A 365 16.58 -1.27 -17.83
CA HIS A 365 17.54 -0.19 -18.07
C HIS A 365 19.00 -0.58 -17.84
N GLY A 366 19.25 -1.81 -17.38
CA GLY A 366 20.58 -2.32 -17.07
C GLY A 366 20.85 -3.67 -17.72
N ASP A 367 21.43 -4.60 -16.95
CA ASP A 367 21.69 -5.97 -17.37
C ASP A 367 20.55 -6.91 -16.89
N PRO A 368 19.75 -7.48 -17.79
CA PRO A 368 18.70 -8.42 -17.43
C PRO A 368 19.19 -9.69 -16.72
N GLU A 369 20.40 -10.19 -16.97
CA GLU A 369 20.91 -11.38 -16.28
C GLU A 369 21.34 -11.06 -14.83
N ALA A 370 21.89 -9.87 -14.59
CA ALA A 370 22.08 -9.34 -13.24
C ALA A 370 20.74 -9.22 -12.50
N ALA A 371 19.70 -8.68 -13.17
CA ALA A 371 18.35 -8.59 -12.62
C ALA A 371 17.80 -9.97 -12.23
N VAL A 372 17.95 -10.99 -13.09
CA VAL A 372 17.53 -12.37 -12.81
C VAL A 372 18.25 -12.92 -11.58
N THR A 373 19.56 -12.72 -11.48
CA THR A 373 20.36 -13.20 -10.35
C THR A 373 19.87 -12.59 -9.03
N ARG A 374 19.69 -11.27 -9.04
CA ARG A 374 19.20 -10.50 -7.90
C ARG A 374 17.80 -10.92 -7.47
N LEU A 375 16.87 -10.98 -8.41
CA LEU A 375 15.47 -11.30 -8.14
C LEU A 375 15.25 -12.78 -7.77
N ARG A 376 16.13 -13.70 -8.21
CA ARG A 376 16.14 -15.08 -7.70
C ARG A 376 16.56 -15.15 -6.23
N ALA A 377 17.56 -14.37 -5.83
CA ALA A 377 17.95 -14.27 -4.43
C ALA A 377 16.81 -13.67 -3.59
N GLU A 378 16.17 -12.61 -4.11
CA GLU A 378 15.04 -11.98 -3.44
C GLU A 378 13.82 -12.92 -3.35
N TRP A 379 13.51 -13.70 -4.39
CA TRP A 379 12.44 -14.70 -4.35
C TRP A 379 12.67 -15.75 -3.26
N ARG A 380 13.91 -16.21 -3.09
CA ARG A 380 14.26 -17.13 -1.98
C ARG A 380 14.11 -16.48 -0.61
N ARG A 381 14.34 -15.16 -0.50
CA ARG A 381 14.22 -14.40 0.74
C ARG A 381 12.75 -14.12 1.07
N GLN A 382 11.99 -13.64 0.09
CA GLN A 382 10.65 -13.07 0.19
C GLN A 382 9.81 -13.48 -1.04
N PRO A 383 9.18 -14.67 -1.01
CA PRO A 383 8.40 -15.17 -2.14
C PRO A 383 7.04 -14.45 -2.25
N GLY A 384 7.04 -13.20 -2.71
CA GLY A 384 5.84 -12.38 -2.92
C GLY A 384 5.48 -12.20 -4.39
N ILE A 385 4.24 -11.83 -4.69
CA ILE A 385 3.75 -11.67 -6.09
C ILE A 385 4.50 -10.56 -6.85
N ALA A 386 4.94 -9.51 -6.14
CA ALA A 386 5.72 -8.44 -6.74
C ALA A 386 7.12 -8.92 -7.17
N VAL A 387 7.72 -9.83 -6.40
CA VAL A 387 9.00 -10.46 -6.71
C VAL A 387 8.82 -11.49 -7.83
N ALA A 388 7.73 -12.26 -7.82
CA ALA A 388 7.39 -13.16 -8.91
C ALA A 388 7.21 -12.41 -10.24
N ASP A 389 6.44 -11.31 -10.25
CA ASP A 389 6.27 -10.48 -11.44
C ASP A 389 7.61 -9.94 -11.95
N ALA A 390 8.39 -9.30 -11.07
CA ALA A 390 9.68 -8.73 -11.43
C ALA A 390 10.65 -9.80 -11.97
N LEU A 391 10.72 -10.97 -11.32
CA LEU A 391 11.58 -12.07 -11.76
C LEU A 391 11.09 -12.65 -13.09
N GLY A 392 9.78 -12.76 -13.29
CA GLY A 392 9.19 -13.16 -14.56
C GLY A 392 9.59 -12.19 -15.67
N TRP A 393 9.46 -10.89 -15.43
CA TRP A 393 9.86 -9.86 -16.38
C TRP A 393 11.36 -9.89 -16.69
N ALA A 394 12.22 -9.95 -15.67
CA ALA A 394 13.67 -10.05 -15.84
C ALA A 394 14.09 -11.29 -16.65
N LEU A 395 13.50 -12.46 -16.35
CA LEU A 395 13.74 -13.68 -17.14
C LEU A 395 13.34 -13.52 -18.60
N HIS A 396 12.26 -12.79 -18.87
CA HIS A 396 11.84 -12.51 -20.24
C HIS A 396 12.79 -11.55 -20.95
N ARG A 397 13.23 -10.49 -20.27
CA ARG A 397 14.23 -9.55 -20.76
C ARG A 397 15.58 -10.24 -21.03
N ALA A 398 15.89 -11.31 -20.30
CA ALA A 398 17.03 -12.20 -20.50
C ALA A 398 16.77 -13.34 -21.53
N GLY A 399 15.67 -13.32 -22.29
CA GLY A 399 15.35 -14.32 -23.32
C GLY A 399 14.82 -15.67 -22.79
N GLN A 400 14.69 -15.85 -21.47
CA GLN A 400 14.23 -17.09 -20.83
C GLN A 400 12.69 -17.15 -20.72
N HIS A 401 11.97 -16.90 -21.82
CA HIS A 401 10.51 -16.68 -21.84
C HIS A 401 9.66 -17.82 -21.26
N LYS A 402 10.07 -19.09 -21.46
CA LYS A 402 9.34 -20.25 -20.91
C LYS A 402 9.33 -20.25 -19.38
N LYS A 403 10.49 -19.94 -18.76
CA LYS A 403 10.61 -19.80 -17.30
C LYS A 403 9.89 -18.54 -16.82
N ALA A 404 10.03 -17.43 -17.56
CA ALA A 404 9.35 -16.18 -17.29
C ALA A 404 7.83 -16.36 -17.13
N LEU A 405 7.20 -17.13 -18.02
CA LEU A 405 5.76 -17.35 -17.99
C LEU A 405 5.28 -18.02 -16.69
N TRP A 406 6.07 -18.92 -16.11
CA TRP A 406 5.70 -19.55 -14.84
C TRP A 406 5.58 -18.51 -13.73
N TYR A 407 6.59 -17.66 -13.58
CA TYR A 407 6.61 -16.59 -12.58
C TYR A 407 5.53 -15.52 -12.83
N ALA A 408 5.35 -15.10 -14.08
CA ALA A 408 4.28 -14.17 -14.46
C ALA A 408 2.88 -14.76 -14.17
N SER A 409 2.71 -16.08 -14.29
CA SER A 409 1.47 -16.76 -13.91
C SER A 409 1.25 -16.76 -12.40
N VAL A 410 2.29 -17.00 -11.59
CA VAL A 410 2.19 -16.89 -10.11
C VAL A 410 1.70 -15.50 -9.70
N ALA A 411 2.20 -14.45 -10.35
CA ALA A 411 1.83 -13.07 -10.04
C ALA A 411 0.41 -12.66 -10.46
N THR A 412 -0.21 -13.36 -11.42
CA THR A 412 -1.48 -12.95 -12.05
C THR A 412 -2.61 -13.98 -11.95
N ASP A 413 -2.33 -15.18 -11.47
CA ASP A 413 -3.32 -16.24 -11.26
C ASP A 413 -3.78 -16.23 -9.80
N GLY A 414 -5.04 -15.86 -9.57
CA GLY A 414 -5.65 -15.78 -8.24
C GLY A 414 -5.59 -17.10 -7.45
N THR A 415 -5.50 -18.25 -8.13
CA THR A 415 -5.34 -19.55 -7.48
C THR A 415 -3.92 -19.81 -6.98
N LYS A 416 -2.92 -19.11 -7.56
CA LYS A 416 -1.50 -19.21 -7.23
C LYS A 416 -0.99 -18.02 -6.39
N GLY A 417 -1.91 -17.23 -5.84
CA GLY A 417 -1.60 -16.05 -5.03
C GLY A 417 -1.68 -14.72 -5.77
N GLY A 418 -1.79 -14.72 -7.10
CA GLY A 418 -1.86 -13.55 -7.99
C GLY A 418 -3.24 -12.92 -8.14
N GLY A 419 -3.92 -12.62 -7.02
CA GLY A 419 -5.24 -11.97 -7.04
C GLY A 419 -5.22 -10.48 -7.42
N VAL A 420 -4.04 -9.88 -7.50
CA VAL A 420 -3.88 -8.45 -7.80
C VAL A 420 -4.16 -8.17 -9.26
N ARG A 421 -5.19 -7.38 -9.52
CA ARG A 421 -5.47 -6.80 -10.84
C ARG A 421 -4.53 -5.64 -11.11
N SER A 422 -3.30 -5.93 -11.54
CA SER A 422 -2.26 -4.93 -11.86
C SER A 422 -2.08 -4.78 -13.37
N ALA A 423 -2.11 -3.54 -13.86
CA ALA A 423 -1.88 -3.24 -15.28
C ALA A 423 -0.46 -3.64 -15.71
N ALA A 424 0.56 -3.37 -14.88
CA ALA A 424 1.94 -3.76 -15.16
C ALA A 424 2.09 -5.29 -15.23
N TYR A 425 1.46 -6.04 -14.32
CA TYR A 425 1.59 -7.50 -14.31
C TYR A 425 0.89 -8.14 -15.51
N ALA A 426 -0.28 -7.61 -15.88
CA ALA A 426 -0.97 -8.01 -17.09
C ALA A 426 -0.15 -7.68 -18.35
N PHE A 427 0.51 -6.52 -18.40
CA PHE A 427 1.40 -6.16 -19.49
C PHE A 427 2.59 -7.11 -19.60
N HIS A 428 3.32 -7.37 -18.51
CA HIS A 428 4.44 -8.30 -18.50
C HIS A 428 4.02 -9.69 -18.97
N ARG A 429 2.92 -10.22 -18.42
CA ARG A 429 2.38 -11.52 -18.84
C ARG A 429 2.01 -11.54 -20.32
N GLY A 430 1.31 -10.52 -20.81
CA GLY A 430 0.91 -10.42 -22.21
C GLY A 430 2.11 -10.32 -23.17
N ALA A 431 3.14 -9.57 -22.80
CA ALA A 431 4.39 -9.48 -23.56
C ALA A 431 5.12 -10.84 -23.61
N ILE A 432 5.21 -11.55 -22.48
CA ILE A 432 5.82 -12.89 -22.40
C ILE A 432 5.06 -13.89 -23.27
N GLU A 433 3.72 -13.89 -23.18
CA GLU A 433 2.88 -14.78 -23.97
C GLU A 433 3.00 -14.49 -25.47
N ARG A 434 3.17 -13.22 -25.86
CA ARG A 434 3.39 -12.83 -27.26
C ARG A 434 4.67 -13.45 -27.81
N GLU A 435 5.80 -13.32 -27.10
CA GLU A 435 7.08 -13.91 -27.53
C GLU A 435 7.05 -15.44 -27.60
N LEU A 436 6.16 -16.08 -26.84
CA LEU A 436 5.93 -17.52 -26.90
C LEU A 436 4.94 -17.94 -27.99
N GLY A 437 4.49 -17.02 -28.86
CA GLY A 437 3.51 -17.30 -29.91
C GLY A 437 2.09 -17.52 -29.40
N LYS A 438 1.81 -17.23 -28.13
CA LYS A 438 0.49 -17.42 -27.50
C LYS A 438 -0.40 -16.19 -27.76
N HIS A 439 -0.69 -15.92 -29.02
CA HIS A 439 -1.32 -14.66 -29.45
C HIS A 439 -2.70 -14.37 -28.81
N GLY A 440 -3.55 -15.39 -28.62
CA GLY A 440 -4.85 -15.23 -27.96
C GLY A 440 -4.74 -14.77 -26.50
N PRO A 441 -4.03 -15.53 -25.63
CA PRO A 441 -3.72 -15.09 -24.27
C PRO A 441 -3.00 -13.74 -24.21
N ALA A 442 -1.99 -13.53 -25.07
CA ALA A 442 -1.22 -12.29 -25.12
C ALA A 442 -2.12 -11.07 -25.35
N ARG A 443 -3.02 -11.16 -26.35
CA ARG A 443 -4.00 -10.12 -26.63
C ARG A 443 -4.86 -9.80 -25.41
N ARG A 444 -5.39 -10.83 -24.75
CA ARG A 444 -6.24 -10.67 -23.56
C ARG A 444 -5.52 -9.90 -22.46
N HIS A 445 -4.32 -10.33 -22.08
CA HIS A 445 -3.59 -9.69 -20.98
C HIS A 445 -3.10 -8.28 -21.34
N LEU A 446 -2.73 -8.02 -22.60
CA LEU A 446 -2.39 -6.67 -23.06
C LEU A 446 -3.62 -5.74 -23.07
N GLN A 447 -4.80 -6.24 -23.46
CA GLN A 447 -6.06 -5.50 -23.35
C GLN A 447 -6.42 -5.24 -21.89
N ASP A 448 -6.26 -6.24 -21.02
CA ASP A 448 -6.50 -6.12 -19.59
C ASP A 448 -5.58 -5.08 -18.95
N ALA A 449 -4.30 -5.02 -19.33
CA ALA A 449 -3.38 -4.01 -18.84
C ALA A 449 -3.91 -2.58 -19.10
N LEU A 450 -4.28 -2.29 -20.35
CA LEU A 450 -4.79 -0.98 -20.75
C LEU A 450 -6.17 -0.67 -20.19
N ARG A 451 -7.00 -1.70 -19.97
CA ARG A 451 -8.32 -1.56 -19.35
C ARG A 451 -8.22 -1.31 -17.85
N ILE A 452 -7.25 -1.91 -17.16
CA ILE A 452 -7.01 -1.69 -15.73
C ILE A 452 -6.47 -0.29 -15.48
N ASN A 453 -5.51 0.15 -16.29
CA ASN A 453 -4.98 1.51 -16.23
C ASN A 453 -4.33 1.84 -17.58
N PRO A 454 -4.86 2.77 -18.40
CA PRO A 454 -4.32 3.07 -19.72
C PRO A 454 -3.03 3.92 -19.71
N GLY A 455 -2.63 4.42 -18.54
CA GLY A 455 -1.45 5.26 -18.30
C GLY A 455 -0.55 4.72 -17.16
N PHE A 456 -0.51 3.39 -17.00
CA PHE A 456 0.19 2.71 -15.90
C PHE A 456 1.73 2.87 -15.90
N SER A 457 2.30 3.26 -17.04
CA SER A 457 3.73 3.56 -17.20
C SER A 457 3.92 4.39 -18.47
N PRO A 458 4.76 5.44 -18.44
CA PRO A 458 5.05 6.23 -19.63
C PRO A 458 5.80 5.43 -20.70
N LEU A 459 6.54 4.38 -20.31
CA LEU A 459 7.29 3.52 -21.22
C LEU A 459 6.48 2.29 -21.66
N TRP A 460 5.79 1.62 -20.74
CA TRP A 460 5.13 0.34 -21.05
C TRP A 460 3.73 0.49 -21.66
N ALA A 461 2.95 1.52 -21.30
CA ALA A 461 1.60 1.68 -21.86
C ALA A 461 1.60 1.90 -23.38
N PRO A 462 2.50 2.73 -23.96
CA PRO A 462 2.68 2.80 -25.41
C PRO A 462 3.11 1.47 -26.04
N ARG A 463 4.01 0.72 -25.39
CA ARG A 463 4.44 -0.62 -25.86
C ARG A 463 3.30 -1.63 -25.86
N ALA A 464 2.42 -1.61 -24.85
CA ALA A 464 1.19 -2.41 -24.82
C ALA A 464 0.28 -2.10 -26.02
N ARG A 465 0.03 -0.82 -26.28
CA ARG A 465 -0.78 -0.39 -27.44
C ARG A 465 -0.17 -0.84 -28.77
N ALA A 466 1.14 -0.68 -28.94
CA ALA A 466 1.84 -1.14 -30.14
C ALA A 466 1.77 -2.67 -30.31
N ALA A 467 1.96 -3.42 -29.22
CA ALA A 467 1.85 -4.87 -29.20
C ALA A 467 0.45 -5.36 -29.65
N LEU A 468 -0.61 -4.72 -29.17
CA LEU A 468 -1.99 -5.06 -29.56
C LEU A 468 -2.25 -4.80 -31.04
N ARG A 469 -1.77 -3.66 -31.57
CA ARG A 469 -1.90 -3.36 -33.01
C ARG A 469 -1.19 -4.42 -33.86
N ALA A 470 0.03 -4.79 -33.47
CA ALA A 470 0.81 -5.82 -34.19
C ALA A 470 0.14 -7.20 -34.18
N LEU A 471 -0.60 -7.54 -33.11
CA LEU A 471 -1.34 -8.79 -33.04
C LEU A 471 -2.58 -8.82 -33.96
N GLY A 472 -3.06 -7.70 -34.50
CA GLY A 472 -4.25 -7.64 -35.37
C GLY A 472 -5.57 -7.88 -34.62
N GLU A 473 -6.69 -8.14 -35.30
CA GLU A 473 -7.92 -8.63 -34.65
C GLU A 473 -7.93 -10.16 -34.56
N PRO A 474 -8.66 -10.78 -33.61
CA PRO A 474 -8.90 -12.22 -33.69
C PRO A 474 -9.62 -12.54 -35.01
N PRO A 475 -9.25 -13.63 -35.72
CA PRO A 475 -9.93 -14.01 -36.95
C PRO A 475 -11.43 -14.19 -36.68
N ALA A 476 -12.28 -13.64 -37.56
CA ALA A 476 -13.72 -13.77 -37.44
C ALA A 476 -14.10 -15.24 -37.34
N VAL A 477 -14.71 -15.65 -36.23
CA VAL A 477 -15.26 -17.00 -36.09
C VAL A 477 -16.40 -17.11 -37.10
N PRO A 478 -16.36 -18.04 -38.08
CA PRO A 478 -17.47 -18.23 -38.99
C PRO A 478 -18.69 -18.61 -38.16
N VAL A 479 -19.76 -17.82 -38.27
CA VAL A 479 -21.06 -18.20 -37.71
C VAL A 479 -21.42 -19.56 -38.31
N PRO A 480 -21.65 -20.62 -37.51
CA PRO A 480 -22.04 -21.91 -38.06
C PRO A 480 -23.30 -21.68 -38.88
N LYS A 481 -23.23 -21.95 -40.20
CA LYS A 481 -24.41 -21.88 -41.06
C LYS A 481 -25.47 -22.78 -40.42
N SER A 482 -26.56 -22.17 -39.98
CA SER A 482 -27.74 -22.90 -39.53
C SER A 482 -28.10 -23.90 -40.60
N ARG A 483 -28.02 -25.20 -40.29
CA ARG A 483 -28.58 -26.24 -41.16
C ARG A 483 -30.07 -25.97 -41.25
N GLN A 484 -30.52 -25.32 -42.32
CA GLN A 484 -31.91 -25.39 -42.73
C GLN A 484 -32.18 -26.87 -43.04
N ARG A 485 -33.05 -27.47 -42.23
CA ARG A 485 -33.66 -28.77 -42.51
C ARG A 485 -34.94 -28.54 -43.26
#